data_AF-A0A530R031-F1
#
_entry.id   AF-A0A530R031-F1
#
_cell.length_a   1.000
_cell.length_b   1.000
_cell.length_c   1.000
_cell.angle_alpha   90.00
_cell.angle_beta   90.00
_cell.angle_gamma   90.00
#
_symmetry.space_group_name_H-M   'P 1'
#
loop_
_entity.id
_entity.type
_entity.pdbx_description
1 polymer ?
#
loop_
_entity_poly.entity_id
_entity_poly.type
_entity_poly.pdbx_seq_one_letter_code
_entity_poly.pdbx_strand_id
1 'polypeptide(L)' 'MDITVNILLTIATAATPLLIAAIGELVVERSGVLNLGVEGMMIMG' A
#
# COMPACT_ATOMS: atom_id res chain seq x y z
N MET A 1 12.26 -19.01 -15.80
CA MET A 1 11.86 -18.69 -14.42
C MET A 1 10.74 -19.62 -14.03
N ASP A 2 10.83 -20.24 -12.85
CA ASP A 2 9.74 -21.07 -12.30
C ASP A 2 8.48 -20.23 -12.07
N ILE A 3 7.31 -20.85 -12.26
CA ILE A 3 6.02 -20.15 -12.15
C ILE A 3 5.80 -19.56 -10.76
N THR A 4 6.26 -20.25 -9.71
CA THR A 4 6.23 -19.78 -8.33
C THR A 4 7.03 -18.49 -8.17
N VAL A 5 8.19 -18.38 -8.83
CA VAL A 5 9.02 -17.17 -8.76
C VAL A 5 8.33 -16.02 -9.46
N ASN A 6 7.71 -16.24 -10.62
CA ASN A 6 6.97 -15.19 -11.33
C ASN A 6 5.78 -14.68 -10.52
N ILE A 7 5.06 -15.56 -9.81
CA ILE A 7 3.96 -15.17 -8.93
C ILE A 7 4.47 -14.29 -7.78
N LEU A 8 5.54 -14.72 -7.10
CA LEU A 8 6.13 -13.95 -6.00
C LEU A 8 6.64 -12.57 -6.46
N LEU A 9 7.25 -12.51 -7.64
CA LEU A 9 7.76 -11.26 -8.20
C LEU A 9 6.62 -10.28 -8.50
N THR A 10 5.50 -10.77 -9.04
CA THR A 10 4.29 -9.98 -9.32
C THR A 10 3.65 -9.45 -8.02
N ILE A 11 3.59 -10.29 -6.98
CA ILE A 11 3.08 -9.86 -5.67
C ILE A 11 3.99 -8.78 -5.08
N ALA A 12 5.31 -9.01 -5.09
CA ALA A 12 6.26 -8.07 -4.52
C ALA A 12 6.20 -6.69 -5.21
N THR A 13 6.14 -6.66 -6.55
CA THR A 13 6.04 -5.38 -7.28
C THR A 13 4.72 -4.64 -7.04
N ALA A 14 3.61 -5.34 -6.88
CA ALA A 14 2.31 -4.72 -6.58
C ALA A 14 2.18 -4.29 -5.10
N ALA A 15 2.61 -5.14 -4.16
CA ALA A 15 2.41 -4.92 -2.73
C ALA A 15 3.38 -3.90 -2.12
N THR A 16 4.61 -3.80 -2.62
CA THR A 16 5.63 -2.89 -2.07
C THR A 16 5.21 -1.41 -2.08
N PRO A 17 4.77 -0.81 -3.20
CA PRO A 17 4.32 0.58 -3.19
C PRO A 17 3.08 0.79 -2.29
N LEU A 18 2.18 -0.20 -2.24
CA LEU A 18 1.00 -0.17 -1.36
C LEU A 18 1.40 -0.11 0.12
N LEU A 19 2.38 -0.93 0.51
CA LEU A 19 2.90 -1.00 1.87
C LEU A 19 3.59 0.30 2.27
N ILE A 20 4.37 0.90 1.37
CA ILE A 20 5.00 2.21 1.61
C ILE A 20 3.93 3.29 1.78
N ALA A 21 2.89 3.30 0.94
CA ALA A 21 1.78 4.24 1.04
C ALA A 21 1.04 4.12 2.39
N ALA A 22 0.71 2.89 2.80
CA ALA A 22 0.02 2.61 4.06
C ALA A 22 0.86 3.04 5.29
N ILE A 23 2.18 2.80 5.27
CA ILE A 23 3.07 3.27 6.34
C ILE A 23 3.10 4.81 6.39
N GLY A 24 3.18 5.46 5.23
CA GLY A 24 3.16 6.92 5.14
C GLY A 24 1.86 7.52 5.69
N GLU A 25 0.72 6.92 5.36
CA GLU A 25 -0.58 7.31 5.88
C GLU A 25 -0.67 7.15 7.40
N LEU A 26 -0.22 6.02 7.96
CA LEU A 26 -0.17 5.82 9.41
C LEU A 26 0.67 6.90 10.11
N VAL A 27 1.83 7.27 9.55
CA VAL A 27 2.66 8.34 10.14
C VAL A 27 1.96 9.70 10.07
N VAL A 28 1.31 10.00 8.94
CA VAL A 28 0.59 11.24 8.69
C VAL A 28 -0.59 11.38 9.65
N GLU A 29 -1.38 10.33 9.83
CA GLU A 29 -2.51 10.32 10.76
C GLU A 29 -2.04 10.47 12.22
N ARG A 30 -0.95 9.81 12.60
CA ARG A 30 -0.33 9.97 13.93
C ARG A 30 0.24 11.37 14.17
N SER A 31 0.53 12.13 13.12
CA SER A 31 0.93 13.54 13.21
C SER A 31 -0.27 14.50 13.33
N GLY A 32 -1.50 13.98 13.34
CA GLY A 32 -2.73 14.77 13.43
C GLY A 32 -3.21 15.32 12.09
N VAL A 33 -2.63 14.87 10.98
CA VAL A 33 -3.06 15.23 9.63
C VAL A 33 -3.83 14.05 9.06
N LEU A 34 -5.14 14.21 8.88
CA LEU A 34 -5.99 13.18 8.28
C LEU A 34 -6.04 13.36 6.76
N ASN A 35 -5.78 12.30 6.00
CA ASN A 35 -5.86 12.31 4.55
C ASN A 35 -7.14 11.63 4.05
N LEU A 36 -8.25 12.38 4.08
CA LEU A 36 -9.57 11.90 3.65
C LEU A 36 -9.60 11.39 2.20
N GLY A 37 -8.67 11.84 1.35
CA GLY A 37 -8.54 11.33 -0.01
C GLY A 37 -8.03 9.88 -0.03
N VAL A 38 -7.05 9.54 0.80
CA VAL A 38 -6.51 8.18 0.90
C VAL A 38 -7.49 7.27 1.63
N GLU A 39 -8.06 7.75 2.74
CA GLU A 39 -9.05 7.01 3.52
C GLU A 39 -10.31 6.68 2.70
N GLY A 40 -10.78 7.62 1.88
CA GLY A 40 -11.88 7.40 0.94
C GLY A 40 -11.54 6.42 -0.18
N MET A 41 -10.31 6.44 -0.70
CA MET A 41 -9.86 5.46 -1.69
C MET A 41 -9.70 4.06 -1.09
N MET A 42 -9.23 3.95 0.15
CA MET A 42 -9.11 2.67 0.86
C MET A 42 -10.47 2.03 1.16
N ILE A 43 -11.50 2.83 1.47
CA ILE A 43 -12.87 2.32 1.68
C ILE A 43 -13.48 1.79 0.37
N MET A 44 -13.11 2.37 -0.77
CA MET A 44 -13.64 1.99 -2.08
C MET A 44 -12.90 0.82 -2.73
N GLY A 45 -11.74 0.42 -2.16
CA GLY A 45 -10.91 -0.69 -2.61
C GLY A 45 -11.38 -2.05 -2.12
#